data_AF-A0A504I0V6-F1
#
_entry.id   AF-A0A504I0V6-F1
#
_cell.length_a   1.000
_cell.length_b   1.000
_cell.length_c   1.000
_cell.angle_alpha   90.00
_cell.angle_beta   90.00
_cell.angle_gamma   90.00
#
_symmetry.space_group_name_H-M   'P 1'
#
loop_
_entity.id
_entity.type
_entity.pdbx_description
1 polymer ?
#
loop_
_entity_poly.entity_id
_entity_poly.type
_entity_poly.pdbx_seq_one_letter_code
_entity_poly.pdbx_strand_id
1 'polypeptide(L)'
;MLADFFRSRWDGQVRLDRLFWRDMVLVGTAINIASSVAALILLGVKTPLGLVLAVHFAPVPYNIFLTSAVWRTAERTGGAKASLAMLGSALWLIATVVV
;
A
#
# COMPACT_ATOMS: atom_id res chain seq x y z
N MET A 1 -3.36 15.40 -12.03
CA MET A 1 -4.29 14.35 -11.52
C MET A 1 -3.58 13.26 -10.72
N LEU A 2 -2.71 12.42 -11.30
CA LEU A 2 -1.96 11.40 -10.54
C LEU A 2 -0.83 12.02 -9.69
N ALA A 3 -0.03 12.92 -10.26
CA ALA A 3 1.03 13.60 -9.53
C ALA A 3 0.49 14.35 -8.28
N ASP A 4 -0.69 14.98 -8.40
CA ASP A 4 -1.34 15.67 -7.28
C ASP A 4 -1.83 14.70 -6.20
N PHE A 5 -2.30 13.50 -6.60
CA PHE A 5 -2.70 12.45 -5.67
C PHE A 5 -1.53 11.99 -4.79
N PHE A 6 -0.36 11.74 -5.41
CA PHE A 6 0.85 11.34 -4.70
C PHE A 6 1.39 12.50 -3.86
N ARG A 7 1.45 13.70 -4.43
CA ARG A 7 1.94 14.90 -3.74
C ARG A 7 1.11 15.24 -2.50
N SER A 8 -0.22 15.21 -2.61
CA SER A 8 -1.12 15.48 -1.47
C SER A 8 -0.87 14.55 -0.27
N ARG A 9 -0.63 13.26 -0.52
CA ARG A 9 -0.34 12.28 0.53
C ARG A 9 1.07 12.44 1.08
N TRP A 10 2.03 12.66 0.20
CA TRP A 10 3.42 12.86 0.58
C TRP A 10 3.63 14.12 1.42
N ASP A 11 2.91 15.19 1.10
CA ASP A 11 2.99 16.46 1.82
C ASP A 11 2.18 16.45 3.12
N GLY A 12 1.52 15.34 3.47
CA GLY A 12 0.73 15.20 4.69
C GLY A 12 -0.55 16.01 4.70
N GLN A 13 -1.09 16.38 3.53
CA GLN A 13 -2.34 17.13 3.39
C GLN A 13 -3.58 16.26 3.68
N VAL A 14 -3.41 14.94 3.69
CA VAL A 14 -4.45 13.96 4.03
C VAL A 14 -4.34 13.61 5.51
N ARG A 15 -5.46 13.68 6.24
CA ARG A 15 -5.53 13.26 7.65
C ARG A 15 -5.03 11.82 7.82
N LEU A 16 -4.23 11.59 8.87
CA LEU A 16 -3.63 10.28 9.18
C LEU A 16 -4.68 9.15 9.20
N ASP A 17 -5.84 9.38 9.82
CA ASP A 17 -6.93 8.39 9.89
C ASP A 17 -7.41 7.97 8.49
N ARG A 18 -7.60 8.94 7.59
CA ARG A 18 -8.07 8.67 6.23
C ARG A 18 -6.98 7.99 5.40
N LEU A 19 -5.73 8.43 5.55
CA LEU A 19 -4.60 7.85 4.85
C LEU A 19 -4.40 6.39 5.25
N PHE A 20 -4.45 6.09 6.55
CA PHE A 20 -4.30 4.74 7.08
C PHE A 20 -5.49 3.83 6.73
N TRP A 21 -6.72 4.22 7.06
CA TRP A 21 -7.86 3.32 6.89
C TRP A 21 -8.34 3.21 5.44
N ARG A 22 -8.51 4.34 4.75
CA ARG A 22 -9.11 4.33 3.42
C ARG A 22 -8.07 4.01 2.36
N ASP A 23 -6.95 4.73 2.36
CA ASP A 23 -6.01 4.62 1.25
C ASP A 23 -5.11 3.39 1.40
N MET A 24 -4.65 3.11 2.62
CA MET A 24 -3.79 1.96 2.90
C MET A 24 -4.59 0.68 3.13
N VAL A 25 -5.39 0.60 4.19
CA VAL A 25 -6.07 -0.66 4.56
C VAL A 25 -7.14 -1.04 3.53
N LEU A 26 -8.00 -0.13 3.08
CA LEU A 26 -9.07 -0.47 2.14
C LEU A 26 -8.57 -0.55 0.68
N VAL A 27 -8.09 0.58 0.14
CA VAL A 27 -7.70 0.67 -1.27
C VAL A 27 -6.45 -0.15 -1.56
N GLY A 28 -5.41 -0.04 -0.72
CA GLY A 28 -4.20 -0.84 -0.86
C GLY A 28 -4.51 -2.34 -0.85
N THR A 29 -5.29 -2.83 0.11
CA THR A 29 -5.61 -4.27 0.17
C THR A 29 -6.43 -4.72 -1.03
N ALA A 30 -7.40 -3.91 -1.49
CA ALA A 30 -8.16 -4.22 -2.70
C ALA A 30 -7.25 -4.34 -3.95
N ILE A 31 -6.25 -3.47 -4.08
CA ILE A 31 -5.27 -3.54 -5.17
C ILE A 31 -4.41 -4.81 -5.05
N ASN A 32 -3.94 -5.15 -3.85
CA ASN A 32 -3.16 -6.37 -3.63
C ASN A 32 -3.98 -7.62 -3.97
N ILE A 33 -5.22 -7.71 -3.51
CA ILE A 33 -6.13 -8.84 -3.84
C ILE A 33 -6.35 -8.93 -5.35
N ALA A 34 -6.66 -7.81 -6.02
CA ALA A 34 -6.88 -7.79 -7.45
C ALA A 34 -5.63 -8.25 -8.22
N SER A 35 -4.45 -7.82 -7.77
CA SER A 35 -3.16 -8.23 -8.33
C SER A 35 -2.90 -9.72 -8.16
N SER A 36 -3.12 -10.27 -6.96
CA SER A 36 -2.94 -11.69 -6.68
C SER A 36 -3.94 -12.55 -7.46
N VAL A 37 -5.22 -12.14 -7.57
CA VAL A 37 -6.20 -12.82 -8.42
C VAL A 37 -5.76 -12.81 -9.89
N ALA A 38 -5.28 -11.68 -10.40
CA ALA A 38 -4.76 -11.59 -11.76
C ALA A 38 -3.55 -12.51 -11.96
N ALA A 39 -2.62 -12.56 -11.02
CA ALA A 39 -1.47 -13.46 -11.06
C ALA A 39 -1.88 -14.94 -11.06
N LEU A 40 -2.88 -15.31 -10.25
CA LEU A 40 -3.42 -16.67 -10.23
C LEU A 40 -4.09 -17.05 -11.56
N ILE A 41 -4.83 -16.13 -12.19
CA ILE A 41 -5.39 -16.34 -13.53
C ILE A 41 -4.27 -16.54 -14.55
N LEU A 42 -3.24 -15.69 -14.53
CA LEU A 42 -2.08 -15.80 -15.43
C LEU A 42 -1.35 -17.14 -15.26
N LEU A 43 -1.20 -17.60 -14.01
CA LEU A 43 -0.62 -18.90 -13.70
C LEU A 43 -1.50 -20.05 -14.24
N GLY A 44 -2.82 -19.96 -14.07
CA GLY A 44 -3.78 -20.94 -14.58
C GLY A 44 -3.76 -21.09 -16.11
N VAL A 45 -3.53 -19.99 -16.84
CA VAL A 45 -3.34 -20.01 -18.31
C VAL A 45 -1.89 -20.33 -18.73
N LYS A 46 -1.04 -20.77 -17.80
CA LYS A 46 0.36 -21.19 -18.03
C LYS A 46 1.26 -20.08 -18.60
N THR A 47 1.00 -18.83 -18.20
CA THR A 47 1.85 -17.68 -18.52
C THR A 47 3.27 -17.86 -17.95
N PRO A 48 4.34 -17.33 -18.58
CA PRO A 48 5.68 -17.38 -18.02
C PRO A 48 5.74 -16.86 -16.58
N LEU A 49 6.41 -17.61 -15.71
CA LEU A 49 6.47 -17.32 -14.26
C LEU A 49 6.98 -15.90 -13.97
N GLY A 50 7.95 -15.41 -14.76
CA GLY A 50 8.45 -14.04 -14.60
C GLY A 50 7.36 -12.97 -14.74
N LEU A 51 6.40 -13.16 -15.65
CA LEU A 51 5.29 -12.22 -15.83
C LEU A 51 4.25 -12.35 -14.71
N VAL A 52 3.99 -13.59 -14.25
CA VAL A 52 3.12 -13.85 -13.09
C VAL A 52 3.64 -13.12 -11.85
N LEU A 53 4.94 -13.25 -11.56
CA LEU A 53 5.60 -12.59 -10.44
C LEU A 53 5.62 -11.06 -10.61
N ALA A 54 5.89 -10.57 -11.82
CA ALA A 54 5.86 -9.14 -12.10
C ALA A 54 4.49 -8.52 -11.84
N VAL A 55 3.40 -9.22 -12.19
CA VAL A 55 2.04 -8.78 -11.88
C VAL A 55 1.79 -8.84 -10.39
N HIS A 56 2.05 -9.98 -9.74
CA HIS A 56 1.82 -10.15 -8.29
C HIS A 56 2.54 -9.06 -7.46
N PHE A 57 3.80 -8.78 -7.77
CA PHE A 57 4.61 -7.77 -7.06
C PHE A 57 4.45 -6.33 -7.59
N ALA A 58 3.64 -6.09 -8.63
CA ALA A 58 3.38 -4.74 -9.15
C ALA A 58 2.86 -3.73 -8.11
N PRO A 59 2.05 -4.12 -7.10
CA PRO A 59 1.60 -3.19 -6.04
C PRO A 59 2.67 -2.80 -5.03
N VAL A 60 3.81 -3.53 -4.94
CA VAL A 60 4.82 -3.31 -3.89
C VAL A 60 5.34 -1.87 -3.84
N PRO A 61 5.69 -1.21 -4.97
CA PRO A 61 6.10 0.20 -4.94
C PRO A 61 5.01 1.13 -4.40
N TYR A 62 3.74 0.84 -4.68
CA TYR A 62 2.61 1.62 -4.16
C TYR A 62 2.41 1.40 -2.65
N ASN A 63 2.53 0.17 -2.18
CA ASN A 63 2.45 -0.16 -0.76
C ASN A 63 3.57 0.54 0.03
N ILE A 64 4.81 0.53 -0.49
CA ILE A 64 5.95 1.24 0.11
C ILE A 64 5.65 2.74 0.19
N PHE A 65 5.15 3.34 -0.89
CA PHE A 65 4.79 4.76 -0.92
C PHE A 65 3.76 5.10 0.17
N LEU A 66 2.70 4.30 0.32
CA LEU A 66 1.67 4.53 1.32
C LEU A 66 2.23 4.43 2.74
N THR A 67 3.05 3.42 3.03
CA THR A 67 3.72 3.27 4.33
C THR A 67 4.60 4.49 4.64
N SER A 68 5.41 4.94 3.68
CA SER A 68 6.25 6.13 3.85
C SER A 68 5.41 7.41 4.06
N ALA A 69 4.30 7.57 3.35
CA ALA A 69 3.39 8.70 3.53
C ALA A 69 2.71 8.67 4.90
N VAL A 70 2.32 7.49 5.40
CA VAL A 70 1.77 7.30 6.75
C VAL A 70 2.80 7.72 7.79
N TRP A 71 4.04 7.24 7.69
CA TRP A 71 5.10 7.57 8.65
C TRP A 71 5.40 9.07 8.69
N ARG A 72 5.56 9.69 7.51
CA ARG A 72 5.80 11.14 7.39
C ARG A 72 4.65 11.98 7.97
N THR A 73 3.41 11.54 7.81
CA THR A 73 2.22 12.23 8.38
C THR A 73 2.09 11.98 9.88
N ALA A 74 2.41 10.77 10.33
CA ALA A 74 2.40 10.38 11.74
C ALA A 74 3.45 11.15 12.55
N GLU A 75 4.68 11.28 12.05
CA GLU A 75 5.76 12.07 12.67
C GLU A 75 5.36 13.52 12.93
N ARG A 76 4.59 14.13 12.02
CA ARG A 76 4.08 15.51 12.18
C ARG A 76 2.90 15.61 13.14
N THR A 77 2.11 14.55 13.28
CA THR A 77 0.92 14.55 14.14
C THR A 77 1.28 14.26 15.60
N GLY A 78 2.24 13.36 15.83
CA GLY A 78 2.68 12.95 17.16
C GLY A 78 1.64 12.15 17.97
N GLY A 79 2.06 11.69 19.16
CA GLY A 79 1.21 10.97 20.10
C GLY A 79 1.04 9.48 19.82
N ALA A 80 0.38 8.77 20.76
CA ALA A 80 0.26 7.32 20.72
C ALA A 80 -0.42 6.77 19.45
N LYS A 81 -1.43 7.49 18.93
CA LYS A 81 -2.12 7.12 17.69
C LYS A 81 -1.20 7.14 16.47
N ALA A 82 -0.25 8.08 16.42
CA ALA A 82 0.73 8.17 15.34
C ALA A 82 1.67 6.96 15.36
N SER A 83 2.20 6.60 16.53
CA SER A 83 3.07 5.42 16.68
C SER A 83 2.35 4.12 16.32
N LEU A 84 1.08 3.98 16.70
CA LEU A 84 0.26 2.82 16.31
C LEU A 84 0.03 2.76 14.79
N ALA A 85 -0.22 3.89 14.13
CA ALA A 85 -0.34 3.94 12.68
C ALA A 85 0.98 3.58 11.97
N MET A 86 2.13 3.99 12.51
CA MET A 86 3.45 3.62 11.98
C MET A 86 3.71 2.12 12.09
N LEU A 87 3.46 1.52 13.25
CA LEU A 87 3.60 0.07 13.44
C LEU A 87 2.59 -0.71 12.60
N GLY A 88 1.33 -0.27 12.58
CA GLY A 88 0.28 -0.89 11.78
C GLY A 88 0.59 -0.85 10.28
N SER A 89 1.16 0.26 9.79
CA SER A 89 1.55 0.39 8.39
C SER A 89 2.74 -0.49 8.02
N ALA A 90 3.70 -0.66 8.94
CA ALA A 90 4.80 -1.62 8.77
C ALA A 90 4.28 -3.06 8.68
N LEU A 91 3.41 -3.45 9.62
CA LEU A 91 2.82 -4.79 9.67
C LEU A 91 1.97 -5.07 8.44
N TRP A 92 1.17 -4.10 8.00
CA TRP A 92 0.36 -4.21 6.79
C TRP A 92 1.24 -4.39 5.54
N LEU A 93 2.34 -3.63 5.42
CA LEU A 93 3.25 -3.77 4.29
C LEU A 93 3.82 -5.18 4.20
N ILE A 94 4.32 -5.71 5.33
CA ILE A 94 4.83 -7.08 5.42
C ILE A 94 3.73 -8.07 5.03
N ALA A 95 2.52 -7.93 5.58
CA ALA A 95 1.40 -8.81 5.26
C ALA A 95 1.07 -8.82 3.77
N THR A 96 1.00 -7.65 3.12
CA THR A 96 0.68 -7.55 1.68
C THR A 96 1.78 -8.00 0.73
N VAL A 97 3.03 -8.10 1.21
CA VAL A 97 4.15 -8.62 0.40
C VAL A 97 4.24 -10.14 0.50
N VAL A 98 3.78 -10.71 1.62
CA VAL A 98 3.82 -12.16 1.87
C VAL A 98 2.60 -12.88 1.28
N VAL A 99 1.46 -12.20 1.16
CA VAL A 99 0.15 -12.74 0.71
C VAL A 99 -0.15 -12.34 -0.72
#